data_AF-K4Q1M6-F1
#
_entry.id   AF-K4Q1M6-F1
#
_cell.length_a   1.000
_cell.length_b   1.000
_cell.length_c   1.000
_cell.angle_alpha   90.00
_cell.angle_beta   90.00
_cell.angle_gamma   90.00
#
_symmetry.space_group_name_H-M   'P 1'
#
loop_
_entity.id
_entity.type
_entity.pdbx_description
1 polymer ?
#
loop_
_entity_poly.entity_id
_entity_poly.type
_entity_poly.pdbx_seq_one_letter_code
_entity_poly.pdbx_strand_id
1 'polypeptide(L)' 'ITTKELGTVMRSLGQNPSESELQDMINEVDADNNGTIDFPEFLTM' A
#
# COMPACT_ATOMS: atom_id res chain seq x y z
N ILE A 1 -4.32 4.65 3.88
CA ILE A 1 -2.93 4.70 3.38
C ILE A 1 -2.99 4.58 1.88
N THR A 2 -2.48 5.57 1.16
CA THR A 2 -2.46 5.58 -0.31
C THR A 2 -1.19 4.89 -0.85
N THR A 3 -1.23 4.47 -2.12
CA THR A 3 -0.05 3.96 -2.85
C THR A 3 1.15 4.90 -2.75
N LYS A 4 0.92 6.22 -2.77
CA LYS A 4 1.96 7.26 -2.66
C LYS A 4 2.61 7.29 -1.28
N GLU A 5 1.82 7.16 -0.23
CA GLU A 5 2.33 7.12 1.14
C GLU A 5 3.16 5.85 1.36
N LEU A 6 2.65 4.69 0.92
CA LEU A 6 3.37 3.42 0.97
C LEU A 6 4.69 3.50 0.20
N GLY A 7 4.67 4.08 -1.01
CA GLY A 7 5.87 4.29 -1.82
C GLY A 7 6.90 5.22 -1.17
N THR A 8 6.45 6.25 -0.45
CA THR A 8 7.34 7.17 0.28
C THR A 8 8.05 6.45 1.42
N VAL A 9 7.33 5.61 2.17
CA VAL A 9 7.90 4.80 3.26
C VAL A 9 8.90 3.78 2.71
N MET A 10 8.53 3.04 1.67
CA MET A 10 9.40 2.06 1.00
C MET A 10 10.71 2.68 0.53
N ARG A 11 10.65 3.86 -0.12
CA ARG A 11 11.83 4.61 -0.56
C ARG A 11 12.69 5.11 0.58
N SER A 12 12.06 5.49 1.69
CA SER A 12 12.77 5.89 2.91
C SER A 12 13.49 4.71 3.58
N LEU A 13 13.00 3.48 3.36
CA LEU A 13 13.64 2.22 3.79
C LEU A 13 14.69 1.70 2.79
N GLY A 14 14.96 2.45 1.71
CA GLY A 14 15.95 2.08 0.68
C GLY A 14 15.44 1.12 -0.39
N GLN A 15 14.13 0.81 -0.40
CA GLN A 15 13.48 0.06 -1.48
C GLN A 15 13.08 1.03 -2.61
N ASN A 16 12.97 0.55 -3.85
CA ASN A 16 12.46 1.40 -4.94
C ASN A 16 11.40 0.65 -5.76
N PRO A 17 10.24 0.35 -5.14
CA PRO A 17 9.17 -0.35 -5.83
C PRO A 17 8.57 0.51 -6.94
N SER A 18 8.15 -0.16 -8.00
CA SER A 18 7.34 0.40 -9.07
C SER A 18 5.92 0.68 -8.59
N GLU A 19 5.17 1.51 -9.34
CA GLU A 19 3.76 1.76 -9.02
C GLU A 19 2.91 0.49 -9.09
N SER A 20 3.24 -0.44 -9.99
CA SER A 20 2.55 -1.73 -10.08
C SER A 20 2.75 -2.56 -8.82
N GLU A 21 4.00 -2.68 -8.34
CA GLU A 21 4.29 -3.43 -7.10
C GLU A 21 3.59 -2.80 -5.89
N LEU A 22 3.58 -1.46 -5.80
CA LEU A 22 2.85 -0.77 -4.74
C LEU A 22 1.34 -1.00 -4.82
N GLN A 23 0.79 -1.03 -6.04
CA GLN A 23 -0.61 -1.30 -6.26
C GLN A 23 -0.95 -2.75 -5.89
N ASP A 24 -0.10 -3.72 -6.27
CA ASP A 24 -0.28 -5.13 -5.93
C ASP A 24 -0.26 -5.32 -4.41
N MET A 25 0.66 -4.66 -3.70
CA MET A 25 0.72 -4.69 -2.23
C MET A 25 -0.53 -4.12 -1.57
N ILE A 26 -1.14 -3.08 -2.15
CA ILE A 26 -2.40 -2.53 -1.64
C ILE A 26 -3.55 -3.48 -1.96
N ASN A 27 -3.61 -4.02 -3.18
CA ASN A 27 -4.67 -4.93 -3.61
C ASN A 27 -4.75 -6.22 -2.77
N GLU A 28 -3.65 -6.66 -2.14
CA GLU A 28 -3.65 -7.83 -1.26
C GLU A 28 -4.46 -7.63 0.04
N VAL A 29 -4.61 -6.38 0.48
CA VAL A 29 -5.18 -6.02 1.79
C VAL A 29 -6.41 -5.12 1.68
N ASP A 30 -6.60 -4.50 0.52
CA ASP A 30 -7.74 -3.66 0.14
C ASP A 30 -8.97 -4.55 -0.11
N ALA A 31 -9.76 -4.76 0.94
CA ALA A 31 -10.91 -5.64 0.91
C ALA A 31 -12.11 -4.98 0.21
N ASP A 32 -12.19 -3.66 0.26
CA ASP A 32 -13.29 -2.89 -0.34
C ASP A 32 -12.98 -2.39 -1.78
N ASN A 33 -11.75 -2.61 -2.25
CA ASN A 33 -11.23 -2.22 -3.56
C ASN A 33 -11.27 -0.70 -3.80
N ASN A 34 -11.09 0.10 -2.74
CA ASN A 34 -11.07 1.56 -2.84
C ASN A 34 -9.70 2.13 -3.27
N GLY A 35 -8.68 1.28 -3.41
CA GLY A 35 -7.33 1.63 -3.83
C GLY A 35 -6.47 2.23 -2.70
N THR A 36 -6.92 2.11 -1.45
CA THR A 36 -6.23 2.58 -0.26
C THR A 36 -6.40 1.55 0.86
N ILE A 37 -5.56 1.65 1.90
CA ILE A 37 -5.69 0.81 3.09
C ILE A 37 -6.35 1.64 4.19
N ASP A 38 -7.56 1.28 4.56
CA ASP A 38 -8.28 1.88 5.67
C ASP A 38 -7.84 1.31 7.02
N PHE A 39 -8.23 1.98 8.10
CA PHE A 39 -7.85 1.55 9.44
C PHE A 39 -8.29 0.11 9.78
N PRO A 40 -9.51 -0.35 9.43
CA PRO A 40 -9.90 -1.74 9.63
C PRO A 40 -9.02 -2.72 8.83
N GLU A 41 -8.67 -2.37 7.60
CA GLU A 41 -7.84 -3.19 6.71
C GLU A 41 -6.39 -3.28 7.23
N PHE A 42 -5.88 -2.19 7.81
CA PHE A 42 -4.60 -2.17 8.51
C PHE A 42 -4.58 -3.09 9.75
N LEU A 43 -5.70 -3.26 10.45
CA LEU A 43 -5.78 -4.17 11.59
C LEU A 43 -5.85 -5.65 11.18
N THR A 44 -6.24 -5.93 9.93
CA THR A 44 -6.31 -7.28 9.36
C THR A 44 -5.04 -7.70 8.61
N MET A 45 -4.05 -6.81 8.50
CA MET A 45 -2.71 -7.10 7.97
C MET A 45 -1.94 -8.11 8.80
#